data_AF-A0AAN4ZUG8-F1
#
_entry.id   AF-A0AAN4ZUG8-F1
#
_cell.length_a   1.000
_cell.length_b   1.000
_cell.length_c   1.000
_cell.angle_alpha   90.00
_cell.angle_beta   90.00
_cell.angle_gamma   90.00
#
_symmetry.space_group_name_H-M   'P 1'
#
loop_
_entity.id
_entity.type
_entity.pdbx_description
1 polymer ?
#
loop_
_entity_poly.entity_id
_entity_poly.type
_entity_poly.pdbx_seq_one_letter_code
_entity_poly.pdbx_strand_id
1 'polypeptide(L)'
;QEQLNKETVDSFWGNYESSVNTSAHTAQTLREELTNYKAIIKSRPRGDPDTVLPFSFWKDKEKDYPILSRIARRLLSIPATSTTSERIFSVVANITQNRQRN
;
A
#
# COMPACT_ATOMS: atom_id res chain seq x y z
N GLN A 1 -1.97 -48.93 -17.04
CA GLN A 1 -1.51 -47.65 -16.49
C GLN A 1 -1.31 -46.69 -17.65
N GLU A 2 -1.41 -45.39 -17.41
CA GLU A 2 -1.03 -44.33 -18.35
C GLU A 2 -2.05 -43.95 -19.44
N GLN A 3 -3.18 -43.39 -19.00
CA GLN A 3 -3.85 -42.33 -19.76
C GLN A 3 -3.83 -41.08 -18.87
N LEU A 4 -2.67 -40.43 -18.80
CA LEU A 4 -2.61 -39.05 -18.34
C LEU A 4 -3.36 -38.24 -19.41
N ASN A 5 -4.60 -37.90 -19.10
CA ASN A 5 -5.54 -37.30 -20.04
C ASN A 5 -4.94 -36.00 -20.61
N LYS A 6 -4.71 -35.95 -21.92
CA LYS A 6 -4.08 -34.79 -22.58
C LYS A 6 -4.81 -33.48 -22.27
N GLU A 7 -6.14 -33.54 -22.14
CA GLU A 7 -6.98 -32.42 -21.73
C GLU A 7 -6.64 -31.87 -20.34
N THR A 8 -6.25 -32.73 -19.40
CA THR A 8 -5.83 -32.30 -18.06
C THR A 8 -4.51 -31.55 -18.11
N VAL A 9 -3.56 -32.01 -18.93
CA VAL A 9 -2.26 -31.34 -19.11
C VAL A 9 -2.43 -30.01 -19.82
N ASP A 10 -3.26 -29.95 -20.86
CA ASP A 10 -3.54 -28.72 -21.60
C ASP A 10 -4.26 -27.69 -20.72
N SER A 11 -5.23 -28.12 -19.90
CA SER A 11 -5.91 -27.23 -18.94
C SER A 11 -4.97 -26.69 -17.86
N PHE A 12 -4.01 -27.51 -17.41
CA PHE A 12 -3.02 -27.12 -16.42
C PHE A 12 -2.09 -26.02 -16.97
N TRP A 13 -1.56 -26.20 -18.18
CA TRP A 13 -0.72 -25.19 -18.82
C TRP A 13 -1.52 -23.92 -19.17
N GLY A 14 -2.76 -24.04 -19.63
CA GLY A 14 -3.63 -22.88 -19.86
C GLY A 14 -3.89 -22.04 -18.61
N ASN A 15 -4.06 -22.69 -17.45
CA ASN A 15 -4.20 -22.00 -16.15
C ASN A 15 -2.89 -21.34 -15.72
N TYR A 16 -1.76 -22.01 -15.92
CA TYR A 16 -0.44 -21.47 -15.61
C TYR A 16 -0.14 -20.23 -16.46
N GLU A 17 -0.32 -20.31 -17.78
CA GLU A 17 -0.13 -19.18 -18.70
C GLU A 17 -1.06 -18.03 -18.35
N SER A 18 -2.33 -18.30 -18.02
CA SER A 18 -3.27 -17.28 -17.56
C SER A 18 -2.79 -16.57 -16.28
N SER A 19 -2.23 -17.33 -15.33
CA SER A 19 -1.65 -16.77 -14.11
C SER A 19 -0.41 -15.92 -14.38
N VAL A 20 0.48 -16.38 -15.25
CA VAL A 20 1.70 -15.65 -15.65
C VAL A 20 1.34 -14.37 -16.39
N ASN A 21 0.40 -14.43 -17.33
CA ASN A 21 -0.09 -13.27 -18.07
C ASN A 21 -0.77 -12.25 -17.17
N THR A 22 -1.55 -12.71 -16.18
CA THR A 22 -2.17 -11.83 -15.18
C THR A 22 -1.11 -11.13 -14.33
N SER A 23 -0.10 -11.86 -13.86
CA SER A 23 1.03 -11.29 -13.11
C SER A 23 1.80 -10.26 -13.95
N ALA A 24 2.12 -10.58 -15.21
CA ALA A 24 2.78 -9.67 -16.12
C ALA A 24 1.95 -8.40 -16.38
N HIS A 25 0.64 -8.55 -16.60
CA HIS A 25 -0.26 -7.43 -16.85
C HIS A 25 -0.44 -6.53 -15.63
N THR A 26 -0.50 -7.09 -14.42
CA THR A 26 -0.53 -6.29 -13.17
C THR A 26 0.76 -5.51 -12.96
N ALA A 27 1.92 -6.12 -13.25
CA ALA A 27 3.21 -5.44 -13.17
C ALA A 27 3.32 -4.31 -14.22
N GLN A 28 2.81 -4.54 -15.44
CA GLN A 28 2.72 -3.54 -16.50
C GLN A 28 1.86 -2.35 -16.04
N THR A 29 0.65 -2.62 -15.56
CA THR A 29 -0.30 -1.62 -15.07
C THR A 29 0.31 -0.77 -13.94
N LEU A 30 1.00 -1.41 -12.98
CA LEU A 30 1.69 -0.72 -11.90
C LEU A 30 2.79 0.23 -12.41
N ARG A 31 3.54 -0.17 -13.44
CA ARG A 31 4.59 0.67 -14.03
C ARG A 31 4.00 1.91 -14.70
N GLU A 32 2.88 1.74 -15.39
CA GLU A 32 2.14 2.85 -16.03
C GLU A 32 1.58 3.81 -14.99
N GLU A 33 0.90 3.28 -13.96
CA GLU A 33 0.41 4.03 -12.81
C GLU A 33 1.53 4.87 -12.16
N LEU A 34 2.70 4.27 -11.91
CA LEU A 34 3.87 4.95 -11.33
C LEU A 34 4.41 6.05 -12.23
N THR A 35 4.45 5.82 -13.53
CA THR A 35 4.94 6.81 -14.51
C THR A 35 4.01 8.01 -14.53
N ASN A 36 2.70 7.78 -14.54
CA ASN A 36 1.67 8.82 -14.50
C ASN A 36 1.74 9.61 -13.19
N TYR A 37 1.82 8.93 -12.05
CA TYR A 37 1.92 9.59 -10.74
C TYR A 37 3.17 10.48 -10.62
N LYS A 38 4.33 9.99 -11.08
CA LYS A 38 5.58 10.78 -11.11
C LYS A 38 5.45 12.03 -11.97
N ALA A 39 4.73 11.96 -13.10
CA ALA A 39 4.49 13.13 -13.94
C ALA A 39 3.60 14.18 -13.26
N ILE A 40 2.57 13.74 -12.52
CA ILE A 40 1.70 14.63 -11.72
C ILE A 40 2.51 15.34 -10.62
N ILE A 41 3.38 14.63 -9.91
CA ILE A 41 4.23 15.26 -8.87
C ILE A 41 5.14 16.32 -9.49
N LYS A 42 5.80 16.02 -10.61
CA LYS A 42 6.76 16.93 -11.24
C LYS A 42 6.12 18.21 -11.78
N SER A 43 4.86 18.13 -12.19
CA SER A 43 4.11 19.27 -12.75
C SER A 43 3.40 20.10 -11.69
N ARG A 44 3.21 19.57 -10.48
CA ARG A 44 2.56 20.30 -9.40
C ARG A 44 3.52 21.38 -8.86
N PRO A 45 3.13 22.67 -8.82
CA PRO A 45 3.86 23.68 -8.07
C PRO A 45 3.99 23.18 -6.62
N ARG A 46 5.10 23.49 -5.94
CA ARG A 46 5.22 23.27 -4.49
C ARG A 46 4.16 24.12 -3.77
N GLY A 47 2.94 23.60 -3.71
CA GLY A 47 1.83 24.17 -2.99
C GLY A 47 1.96 23.87 -1.51
N ASP A 48 1.29 24.70 -0.72
CA ASP A 48 1.33 24.69 0.74
C ASP A 48 1.02 23.28 1.30
N PRO A 49 1.91 22.67 2.12
CA PRO A 49 1.77 21.31 2.63
C PRO A 49 0.46 21.02 3.37
N ASP A 50 -0.17 22.06 3.94
CA ASP A 50 -1.34 21.95 4.81
C ASP A 50 -2.68 21.86 4.06
N THR A 51 -2.70 22.11 2.74
CA THR A 51 -3.97 22.26 2.00
C THR A 51 -4.51 20.96 1.43
N VAL A 52 -3.68 19.93 1.24
CA VAL A 52 -4.13 18.67 0.62
C VAL A 52 -3.74 17.47 1.46
N LEU A 53 -4.72 16.95 2.19
CA LEU A 53 -4.60 15.68 2.91
C LEU A 53 -4.25 14.56 1.92
N PRO A 54 -3.07 13.92 2.05
CA PRO A 54 -2.64 12.86 1.13
C PRO A 54 -3.62 11.69 1.11
N PHE A 55 -4.27 11.41 2.24
CA PHE A 55 -5.25 10.35 2.36
C PHE A 55 -6.49 10.59 1.47
N SER A 56 -6.97 11.84 1.40
CA SER A 56 -8.09 12.23 0.54
C SER A 56 -7.71 12.15 -0.94
N PHE A 57 -6.50 12.60 -1.29
CA PHE A 57 -5.99 12.48 -2.66
C PHE A 57 -6.02 11.04 -3.17
N TRP A 58 -5.51 10.08 -2.38
CA TRP A 58 -5.50 8.66 -2.76
C TRP A 58 -6.88 8.00 -2.72
N LYS A 59 -7.85 8.60 -2.02
CA LYS A 59 -9.25 8.17 -2.04
C LYS A 59 -9.92 8.57 -3.36
N ASP A 60 -9.75 9.83 -3.77
CA ASP A 60 -10.34 10.33 -5.01
C ASP A 60 -9.72 9.68 -6.25
N LYS A 61 -8.44 9.34 -6.15
CA LYS A 61 -7.65 8.73 -7.21
C LYS A 61 -7.62 7.20 -7.20
N GLU A 62 -8.47 6.54 -6.41
CA GLU A 62 -8.56 5.08 -6.34
C GLU A 62 -8.97 4.44 -7.68
N LYS A 63 -9.83 5.11 -8.46
CA LYS A 63 -10.27 4.62 -9.78
C LYS A 63 -9.15 4.69 -10.83
N ASP A 64 -8.33 5.74 -10.76
CA ASP A 64 -7.24 5.99 -11.71
C ASP A 64 -5.98 5.17 -11.35
N TYR A 65 -5.81 4.86 -10.06
CA TYR A 65 -4.66 4.14 -9.53
C TYR A 65 -5.08 3.00 -8.59
N PRO A 66 -5.68 1.91 -9.11
CA PRO A 66 -6.18 0.81 -8.30
C PRO A 66 -5.07 0.12 -7.48
N ILE A 67 -3.83 0.04 -7.99
CA ILE A 67 -2.73 -0.64 -7.30
C ILE A 67 -2.04 0.33 -6.33
N LEU A 68 -1.66 1.53 -6.79
CA LEU A 68 -0.95 2.51 -5.97
C LEU A 68 -1.78 3.06 -4.83
N SER A 69 -3.08 3.34 -5.03
CA SER A 69 -3.94 3.88 -3.97
C SER A 69 -4.03 2.92 -2.76
N ARG A 70 -4.11 1.62 -3.02
CA ARG A 70 -4.14 0.59 -1.96
C ARG A 70 -2.84 0.56 -1.15
N ILE A 71 -1.69 0.68 -1.82
CA ILE A 71 -0.38 0.72 -1.16
C ILE A 71 -0.22 2.02 -0.38
N ALA A 72 -0.55 3.15 -1.01
CA ALA A 72 -0.44 4.47 -0.40
C ALA A 72 -1.31 4.60 0.85
N ARG A 73 -2.55 4.10 0.83
CA ARG A 73 -3.41 4.08 2.03
C ARG A 73 -2.77 3.28 3.16
N ARG A 74 -2.18 2.11 2.89
CA ARG A 74 -1.48 1.32 3.93
C ARG A 74 -0.30 2.08 4.51
N LEU A 75 0.52 2.69 3.65
CA LEU A 75 1.68 3.48 4.09
C LEU A 75 1.28 4.71 4.92
N LEU A 76 0.24 5.44 4.49
CA LEU A 76 -0.26 6.63 5.18
C LEU A 76 -1.05 6.32 6.45
N SER A 77 -1.56 5.09 6.60
CA SER A 77 -2.26 4.65 7.81
C SER A 77 -1.31 4.22 8.92
N ILE A 78 -0.03 4.01 8.61
CA ILE A 78 0.98 3.74 9.63
C ILE A 78 1.14 5.03 10.43
N PRO A 79 0.80 5.06 11.73
CA PRO A 79 1.13 6.21 12.54
C PRO A 79 2.65 6.41 12.46
N ALA A 80 3.10 7.66 12.33
CA ALA A 80 4.53 7.97 12.44
C ALA A 80 4.97 7.62 13.88
N THR A 81 5.28 6.35 14.12
CA THR A 81 5.50 5.78 15.45
C THR A 81 6.84 6.24 15.98
N SER A 82 6.84 7.42 16.60
CA SER A 82 7.73 7.71 17.72
C SER A 82 6.93 8.14 18.96
N THR A 83 5.74 8.71 18.80
CA THR A 83 5.08 9.39 19.93
C THR A 83 4.15 8.53 20.80
N THR A 84 3.53 7.46 20.27
CA THR A 84 2.48 6.74 21.01
C THR A 84 3.03 5.86 22.14
N SER A 85 4.10 5.12 21.89
CA SER A 85 4.77 4.31 22.92
C SER A 85 5.39 5.20 24.00
N GLU A 86 6.07 6.29 23.61
CA GLU A 86 6.63 7.27 24.55
C GLU A 86 5.59 7.92 25.44
N ARG A 87 4.40 8.26 24.89
CA ARG A 87 3.29 8.79 25.68
C ARG A 87 2.80 7.77 26.71
N ILE A 88 2.65 6.51 26.30
CA ILE A 88 2.23 5.43 27.22
C ILE A 88 3.30 5.24 28.31
N PHE A 89 4.58 5.16 27.94
CA PHE A 89 5.68 5.05 28.91
C PHE A 89 5.77 6.26 29.84
N SER A 90 5.52 7.47 29.34
CA SER A 90 5.51 8.69 30.16
C SER A 90 4.35 8.68 31.17
N VAL A 91 3.16 8.26 30.75
CA VAL A 91 1.99 8.12 31.64
C VAL A 91 2.26 7.08 32.73
N VAL A 92 2.81 5.92 32.35
CA VAL A 92 3.18 4.85 33.29
C VAL A 92 4.28 5.32 34.25
N ALA A 93 5.29 6.02 33.76
CA ALA A 93 6.37 6.60 34.58
C ALA A 93 5.82 7.60 35.61
N ASN A 94 4.89 8.47 35.21
CA ASN A 94 4.25 9.42 36.12
C ASN A 94 3.44 8.71 37.23
N ILE A 95 2.65 7.69 36.88
CA ILE A 95 1.86 6.91 37.85
C ILE A 95 2.76 6.16 38.85
N THR A 96 3.86 5.59 38.36
CA THR A 96 4.80 4.82 39.20
C THR A 96 5.69 5.70 40.08
N GLN A 97 6.12 6.88 39.60
CA GLN A 97 6.87 7.85 40.40
C GLN A 97 6.03 8.48 41.52
N ASN A 98 4.73 8.73 41.28
CA ASN A 98 3.85 9.28 42.30
C ASN A 98 3.60 8.31 43.47
N ARG A 99 3.88 7.01 43.27
CA ARG A 99 3.77 5.96 44.30
C ARG A 99 5.00 5.90 45.24
N GLN A 100 6.14 6.47 44.85
CA GLN A 100 7.41 6.45 45.60
C GLN A 100 7.65 7.73 46.43
N ARG A 101 6.68 8.66 46.46
CA ARG A 101 6.78 9.97 47.14
C ARG A 101 5.90 10.10 48.41
N ASN A 102 5.39 9.00 48.93
CA ASN A 102 4.75 8.93 50.26
C ASN A 102 5.61 8.12 51.21
#